data_AF-A0A3M1F1A1-F1
#
_entry.id   AF-A0A3M1F1A1-F1
#
_cell.length_a   1.000
_cell.length_b   1.000
_cell.length_c   1.000
_cell.angle_alpha   90.00
_cell.angle_beta   90.00
_cell.angle_gamma   90.00
#
_symmetry.space_group_name_H-M   'P 1'
#
loop_
_entity.id
_entity.type
_entity.pdbx_description
1 polymer ?
#
loop_
_entity_poly.entity_id
_entity_poly.type
_entity_poly.pdbx_seq_one_letter_code
_entity_poly.pdbx_strand_id
1 'polypeptide(L)'
;TYGVGPKDRATHLAGSAFDASVWEIWPYLAAGAALYMPDEETRLTPERLRAWLAEMGITICFLPTPLAEALLDEEWPEEIALQALLTGGDKLTRRPASTLPFQLVNHYGPTENTVVTTCVPVAPQGAGQSTPPPIGRPIANTQVYLLDGELNLVPIGVPGELYIGGAGLARGYLNRPDLTAERFIPNPFSERGGEVLYRTGDLGRYLPDGNIAFLGRIDEQVKIRGYRIELGEIEAVLARHPAVKESIVVVREMGGKLLCAYVVPRPEAEVTEEALLEHLGRFLPDYMLPHAILFLDRLPLTPNGKVDRAALPAPQYTQRAETHVAPRTEREEILARIFGEVLNLSSVGIYDNFFRLGGDSILAIQIVSRARQAGLQLTPTQIFQHQTIAELAVAATPARAVAAEQGPVVGEAPLTPIQHWFFAQDAAGRNHFNQAVLLELSGPFEAASLREALCAVVAHHDALRSRFFQDASGGWRQRFEPPGGEIPFIVEDLCAFEDADLLSREIEARAAAAQERLDPVVGPLLRAHLFEPGGGRPRRLLIVIHHLAIDAVSWRILLEDLLLAHEQIVRGKPVRLPP
;
A
#
# COMPACT_ATOMS: atom_id res chain seq x y z
N THR A 1 -0.21 -27.67 -15.07
CA THR A 1 0.10 -26.26 -14.79
C THR A 1 -0.72 -25.41 -15.74
N TYR A 2 -1.66 -24.62 -15.22
CA TYR A 2 -2.60 -23.65 -15.83
C TYR A 2 -3.28 -23.92 -17.19
N GLY A 3 -2.95 -24.99 -17.94
CA GLY A 3 -3.62 -25.35 -19.19
C GLY A 3 -3.39 -24.39 -20.35
N VAL A 4 -2.32 -23.57 -20.29
CA VAL A 4 -2.04 -22.51 -21.27
C VAL A 4 -1.95 -23.05 -22.70
N GLY A 5 -2.60 -22.38 -23.65
CA GLY A 5 -2.51 -22.64 -25.07
C GLY A 5 -2.71 -21.40 -25.96
N PRO A 6 -2.82 -21.57 -27.29
CA PRO A 6 -2.77 -20.45 -28.23
C PRO A 6 -3.91 -19.43 -28.17
N LYS A 7 -4.96 -19.73 -27.39
CA LYS A 7 -6.11 -18.83 -27.20
C LYS A 7 -5.95 -17.97 -25.94
N ASP A 8 -4.98 -18.28 -25.09
CA ASP A 8 -4.76 -17.56 -23.85
C ASP A 8 -4.12 -16.20 -24.09
N ARG A 9 -4.48 -15.27 -23.21
CA ARG A 9 -3.98 -13.90 -23.21
C ARG A 9 -3.40 -13.65 -21.83
N ALA A 10 -2.08 -13.49 -21.77
CA ALA A 10 -1.35 -13.25 -20.54
C ALA A 10 -0.83 -11.82 -20.47
N THR A 11 -0.56 -11.37 -19.25
CA THR A 11 0.00 -10.05 -19.02
C THR A 11 1.52 -10.05 -19.06
N HIS A 12 2.11 -8.91 -19.41
CA HIS A 12 3.49 -8.58 -19.10
C HIS A 12 3.54 -7.23 -18.36
N LEU A 13 3.55 -7.29 -17.02
CA LEU A 13 3.46 -6.15 -16.10
C LEU A 13 4.73 -5.98 -15.27
N ALA A 14 5.44 -7.07 -15.00
CA ALA A 14 6.69 -7.06 -14.28
C ALA A 14 7.78 -6.40 -15.12
N GLY A 15 8.56 -5.51 -14.49
CA GLY A 15 9.73 -4.92 -15.14
C GLY A 15 10.72 -6.00 -15.58
N SER A 16 11.35 -5.81 -16.74
CA SER A 16 12.24 -6.80 -17.36
C SER A 16 13.49 -7.14 -16.54
N ALA A 17 13.81 -6.34 -15.52
CA ALA A 17 14.90 -6.61 -14.57
C ALA A 17 14.54 -7.67 -13.52
N PHE A 18 13.25 -8.02 -13.38
CA PHE A 18 12.77 -9.00 -12.40
C PHE A 18 12.51 -10.35 -13.06
N ASP A 19 12.77 -11.42 -12.33
CA ASP A 19 12.50 -12.79 -12.74
C ASP A 19 11.00 -13.06 -12.96
N ALA A 20 10.11 -12.33 -12.28
CA ALA A 20 8.68 -12.33 -12.59
C ALA A 20 8.38 -12.05 -14.08
N SER A 21 9.18 -11.22 -14.76
CA SER A 21 9.02 -10.99 -16.20
C SER A 21 9.31 -12.25 -17.02
N VAL A 22 10.26 -13.08 -16.58
CA VAL A 22 10.59 -14.37 -17.21
C VAL A 22 9.36 -15.30 -17.13
N TRP A 23 8.65 -15.28 -16.01
CA TRP A 23 7.40 -16.02 -15.83
C TRP A 23 6.24 -15.48 -16.67
N GLU A 24 6.15 -14.16 -16.83
CA GLU A 24 5.15 -13.51 -17.67
C GLU A 24 5.40 -13.63 -19.18
N ILE A 25 6.63 -13.97 -19.60
CA ILE A 25 6.98 -14.04 -21.03
C ILE A 25 7.03 -15.49 -21.52
N TRP A 26 7.92 -16.31 -20.97
CA TRP A 26 8.34 -17.54 -21.63
C TRP A 26 7.31 -18.68 -21.60
N PRO A 27 6.62 -18.98 -20.48
CA PRO A 27 5.61 -20.03 -20.45
C PRO A 27 4.50 -19.79 -21.48
N TYR A 28 4.09 -18.54 -21.67
CA TYR A 28 3.01 -18.16 -22.56
C TYR A 28 3.43 -18.17 -24.03
N LEU A 29 4.58 -17.58 -24.37
CA LEU A 29 5.11 -17.64 -25.74
C LEU A 29 5.42 -19.07 -26.17
N ALA A 30 5.95 -19.91 -25.28
CA ALA A 30 6.20 -21.32 -25.57
C ALA A 30 4.92 -22.14 -25.81
N ALA A 31 3.80 -21.70 -25.25
CA ALA A 31 2.47 -22.31 -25.44
C ALA A 31 1.69 -21.70 -26.62
N GLY A 32 2.25 -20.69 -27.31
CA GLY A 32 1.60 -19.98 -28.42
C GLY A 32 0.57 -18.94 -28.00
N ALA A 33 0.50 -18.60 -26.71
CA ALA A 33 -0.37 -17.56 -26.17
C ALA A 33 0.12 -16.14 -26.52
N ALA A 34 -0.72 -15.14 -26.30
CA ALA A 34 -0.41 -13.73 -26.57
C ALA A 34 -0.08 -12.96 -25.29
N LEU A 35 0.89 -12.04 -25.36
CA LEU A 35 1.26 -11.14 -24.27
C LEU A 35 0.65 -9.75 -24.46
N TYR A 36 0.08 -9.21 -23.40
CA TYR A 36 -0.56 -7.89 -23.36
C TYR A 36 0.13 -7.00 -22.32
N MET A 37 0.42 -5.77 -22.72
CA MET A 37 1.12 -4.78 -21.92
C MET A 37 0.25 -3.52 -21.81
N PRO A 38 -0.23 -3.16 -20.62
CA PRO A 38 -0.88 -1.88 -20.38
C PRO A 38 0.16 -0.75 -20.28
N ASP A 39 -0.29 0.49 -20.41
CA ASP A 39 0.50 1.65 -20.02
C ASP A 39 0.72 1.69 -18.50
N GLU A 40 1.70 2.48 -18.04
CA GLU A 40 2.10 2.52 -16.64
C GLU A 40 1.02 3.06 -15.70
N GLU A 41 0.18 3.99 -16.17
CA GLU A 41 -0.92 4.54 -15.38
C GLU A 41 -2.00 3.47 -15.14
N THR A 42 -2.35 2.72 -16.20
CA THR A 42 -3.27 1.58 -16.10
C THR A 42 -2.71 0.46 -15.24
N ARG A 43 -1.40 0.18 -15.32
CA ARG A 43 -0.72 -0.86 -14.53
C ARG A 43 -0.77 -0.63 -13.02
N LEU A 44 -0.67 0.63 -12.59
CA LEU A 44 -0.51 1.01 -11.18
C LEU A 44 -1.83 1.32 -10.47
N THR A 45 -2.94 1.42 -11.19
CA THR A 45 -4.26 1.74 -10.66
C THR A 45 -5.16 0.50 -10.70
N PRO A 46 -5.50 -0.12 -9.55
CA PRO A 46 -6.29 -1.36 -9.49
C PRO A 46 -7.58 -1.34 -10.31
N GLU A 47 -8.34 -0.24 -10.23
CA GLU A 47 -9.62 -0.07 -10.91
C GLU A 47 -9.45 -0.09 -12.45
N ARG A 48 -8.42 0.63 -12.93
CA ARG A 48 -8.07 0.69 -14.37
C ARG A 48 -7.51 -0.63 -14.85
N LEU A 49 -6.66 -1.26 -14.05
CA LEU A 49 -6.08 -2.55 -14.36
C LEU A 49 -7.18 -3.60 -14.49
N ARG A 50 -8.13 -3.67 -13.54
CA ARG A 50 -9.29 -4.56 -13.63
C ARG A 50 -10.10 -4.33 -14.90
N ALA A 51 -10.45 -3.07 -15.20
CA ALA A 51 -11.21 -2.72 -16.39
C ALA A 51 -10.46 -3.16 -17.67
N TRP A 52 -9.16 -2.90 -17.72
CA TRP A 52 -8.30 -3.30 -18.83
C TRP A 52 -8.17 -4.83 -18.98
N LEU A 53 -8.03 -5.57 -17.87
CA LEU A 53 -8.01 -7.04 -17.87
C LEU A 53 -9.30 -7.61 -18.50
N ALA A 54 -10.45 -7.02 -18.16
CA ALA A 54 -11.74 -7.40 -18.72
C ALA A 54 -11.83 -7.04 -20.21
N GLU A 55 -11.50 -5.79 -20.57
CA GLU A 55 -11.57 -5.28 -21.95
C GLU A 55 -10.67 -6.07 -22.90
N MET A 56 -9.43 -6.35 -22.48
CA MET A 56 -8.46 -7.11 -23.27
C MET A 56 -8.74 -8.62 -23.26
N GLY A 57 -9.70 -9.08 -22.47
CA GLY A 57 -10.04 -10.51 -22.34
C GLY A 57 -8.87 -11.34 -21.83
N ILE A 58 -8.11 -10.81 -20.87
CA ILE A 58 -6.96 -11.49 -20.28
C ILE A 58 -7.43 -12.76 -19.56
N THR A 59 -6.76 -13.89 -19.80
CA THR A 59 -7.10 -15.19 -19.20
C THR A 59 -6.23 -15.51 -18.00
N ILE A 60 -4.98 -15.04 -17.98
CA ILE A 60 -4.04 -15.27 -16.88
C ILE A 60 -3.24 -14.00 -16.61
N CYS A 61 -3.15 -13.59 -15.34
CA CYS A 61 -2.44 -12.38 -14.93
C CYS A 61 -1.53 -12.69 -13.74
N PHE A 62 -0.29 -12.21 -13.75
CA PHE A 62 0.58 -12.25 -12.57
C PHE A 62 0.72 -10.84 -12.00
N LEU A 63 0.54 -10.70 -10.67
CA LEU A 63 0.73 -9.44 -9.97
C LEU A 63 1.59 -9.61 -8.72
N PRO A 64 2.42 -8.61 -8.38
CA PRO A 64 3.00 -8.54 -7.04
C PRO A 64 1.89 -8.53 -5.98
N THR A 65 2.13 -9.21 -4.86
CA THR A 65 1.11 -9.44 -3.82
C THR A 65 0.32 -8.20 -3.39
N PRO A 66 0.93 -7.03 -3.11
CA PRO A 66 0.16 -5.87 -2.69
C PRO A 66 -0.86 -5.40 -3.75
N LEU A 67 -0.48 -5.46 -5.03
CA LEU A 67 -1.37 -5.07 -6.13
C LEU A 67 -2.45 -6.13 -6.37
N ALA A 68 -2.10 -7.41 -6.25
CA ALA A 68 -3.08 -8.49 -6.31
C ALA A 68 -4.14 -8.34 -5.21
N GLU A 69 -3.74 -8.03 -3.97
CA GLU A 69 -4.64 -7.84 -2.84
C GLU A 69 -5.56 -6.62 -3.02
N ALA A 70 -5.05 -5.52 -3.58
CA ALA A 70 -5.87 -4.37 -3.93
C ALA A 70 -6.93 -4.76 -4.99
N LEU A 71 -6.56 -5.59 -5.98
CA LEU A 71 -7.47 -6.06 -7.02
C LEU A 71 -8.56 -7.02 -6.52
N LEU A 72 -8.38 -7.64 -5.34
CA LEU A 72 -9.41 -8.47 -4.72
C LEU A 72 -10.57 -7.66 -4.16
N ASP A 73 -10.33 -6.39 -3.82
CA ASP A 73 -11.32 -5.48 -3.21
C ASP A 73 -12.21 -4.82 -4.28
N GLU A 74 -11.87 -4.98 -5.56
CA GLU A 74 -12.63 -4.45 -6.68
C GLU A 74 -13.88 -5.28 -7.02
N GLU A 75 -14.90 -4.63 -7.57
CA GLU A 75 -16.08 -5.31 -8.09
C GLU A 75 -15.78 -5.92 -9.47
N TRP A 76 -15.83 -7.24 -9.58
CA TRP A 76 -15.61 -7.93 -10.85
C TRP A 76 -16.92 -8.25 -11.58
N PRO A 77 -16.96 -8.14 -12.92
CA PRO A 77 -18.10 -8.63 -13.70
C PRO A 77 -18.30 -10.13 -13.47
N GLU A 78 -19.55 -10.61 -13.47
CA GLU A 78 -19.85 -12.04 -13.31
C GLU A 78 -19.21 -12.89 -14.42
N GLU A 79 -19.17 -12.35 -15.65
CA GLU A 79 -18.52 -12.98 -16.79
C GLU A 79 -17.26 -12.21 -17.18
N ILE A 80 -16.10 -12.84 -16.96
CA ILE A 80 -14.81 -12.34 -17.42
C ILE A 80 -13.97 -13.49 -17.98
N ALA A 81 -13.07 -13.18 -18.91
CA ALA A 81 -12.14 -14.15 -19.48
C ALA A 81 -11.06 -14.63 -18.47
N LEU A 82 -10.82 -13.87 -17.40
CA LEU A 82 -9.77 -14.15 -16.42
C LEU A 82 -10.09 -15.45 -15.68
N GLN A 83 -9.18 -16.42 -15.76
CA GLN A 83 -9.31 -17.73 -15.13
C GLN A 83 -8.45 -17.83 -13.87
N ALA A 84 -7.25 -17.23 -13.92
CA ALA A 84 -6.30 -17.28 -12.82
C ALA A 84 -5.61 -15.92 -12.61
N LEU A 85 -5.68 -15.43 -11.37
CA LEU A 85 -4.84 -14.36 -10.87
C LEU A 85 -3.70 -14.98 -10.05
N LEU A 86 -2.50 -14.89 -10.58
CA LEU A 86 -1.28 -15.40 -9.96
C LEU A 86 -0.67 -14.28 -9.12
N THR A 87 -0.21 -14.59 -7.92
CA THR A 87 0.38 -13.60 -7.02
C THR A 87 1.60 -14.13 -6.31
N GLY A 88 2.57 -13.27 -6.04
CA GLY A 88 3.80 -13.64 -5.34
C GLY A 88 4.71 -12.45 -5.10
N GLY A 89 5.89 -12.73 -4.55
CA GLY A 89 6.88 -11.70 -4.24
C GLY A 89 6.67 -11.04 -2.88
N ASP A 90 5.43 -10.95 -2.34
CA ASP A 90 5.17 -10.61 -0.93
C ASP A 90 4.30 -11.63 -0.18
N LYS A 91 4.31 -11.56 1.16
CA LYS A 91 3.46 -12.38 2.02
C LYS A 91 2.01 -12.00 1.77
N LEU A 92 1.25 -12.93 1.17
CA LEU A 92 -0.19 -12.79 1.03
C LEU A 92 -0.83 -12.78 2.42
N THR A 93 -1.61 -11.76 2.71
CA THR A 93 -2.24 -11.51 4.01
C THR A 93 -3.73 -11.80 4.01
N ARG A 94 -4.37 -11.88 2.83
CA ARG A 94 -5.82 -12.09 2.70
C ARG A 94 -6.18 -13.23 1.75
N ARG A 95 -7.40 -13.76 1.89
CA ARG A 95 -8.02 -14.74 0.98
C ARG A 95 -9.03 -14.05 0.07
N PRO A 96 -9.27 -14.57 -1.14
CA PRO A 96 -10.26 -14.02 -2.04
C PRO A 96 -11.68 -14.20 -1.46
N ALA A 97 -12.61 -13.32 -1.84
CA ALA A 97 -14.03 -13.55 -1.63
C ALA A 97 -14.51 -14.74 -2.48
N SER A 98 -15.54 -15.45 -2.03
CA SER A 98 -16.12 -16.57 -2.79
C SER A 98 -16.84 -16.15 -4.07
N THR A 99 -17.10 -14.86 -4.22
CA THR A 99 -17.77 -14.24 -5.36
C THR A 99 -16.83 -13.92 -6.52
N LEU A 100 -15.50 -14.01 -6.33
CA LEU A 100 -14.57 -13.70 -7.42
C LEU A 100 -14.68 -14.73 -8.56
N PRO A 101 -14.77 -14.28 -9.82
CA PRO A 101 -15.02 -15.16 -10.97
C PRO A 101 -13.77 -15.93 -11.45
N PHE A 102 -12.64 -15.79 -10.75
CA PHE A 102 -11.35 -16.41 -11.09
C PHE A 102 -10.67 -17.00 -9.86
N GLN A 103 -9.70 -17.87 -10.10
CA GLN A 103 -8.89 -18.47 -9.05
C GLN A 103 -7.70 -17.58 -8.68
N LEU A 104 -7.57 -17.22 -7.40
CA LEU A 104 -6.31 -16.66 -6.87
C LEU A 104 -5.32 -17.80 -6.62
N VAL A 105 -4.07 -17.65 -7.07
CA VAL A 105 -3.01 -18.64 -6.85
C VAL A 105 -1.81 -17.96 -6.21
N ASN A 106 -1.47 -18.37 -4.99
CA ASN A 106 -0.32 -17.86 -4.26
C ASN A 106 0.94 -18.61 -4.69
N HIS A 107 1.94 -17.88 -5.14
CA HIS A 107 3.25 -18.37 -5.57
C HIS A 107 4.31 -17.91 -4.57
N TYR A 108 5.27 -18.80 -4.34
CA TYR A 108 6.47 -18.50 -3.59
C TYR A 108 7.67 -19.06 -4.32
N GLY A 109 8.72 -18.26 -4.40
CA GLY A 109 10.02 -18.69 -4.88
C GLY A 109 11.04 -17.56 -4.76
N PRO A 110 12.28 -17.88 -4.39
CA PRO A 110 13.40 -16.97 -4.59
C PRO A 110 13.88 -17.00 -6.05
N THR A 111 14.56 -15.94 -6.47
CA THR A 111 15.17 -15.82 -7.80
C THR A 111 16.12 -16.99 -8.11
N GLU A 112 16.81 -17.47 -7.08
CA GLU A 112 17.77 -18.56 -7.10
C GLU A 112 17.16 -19.93 -7.41
N ASN A 113 15.84 -20.07 -7.35
CA ASN A 113 15.11 -21.24 -7.84
C ASN A 113 14.17 -20.91 -9.01
N THR A 114 14.50 -19.88 -9.79
CA THR A 114 13.80 -19.51 -11.04
C THR A 114 12.31 -19.24 -10.84
N VAL A 115 12.00 -18.06 -10.30
CA VAL A 115 10.65 -17.49 -10.14
C VAL A 115 9.77 -18.20 -9.11
N VAL A 116 9.34 -19.44 -9.37
CA VAL A 116 8.32 -20.14 -8.57
C VAL A 116 8.87 -21.48 -8.09
N THR A 117 8.87 -21.65 -6.77
CA THR A 117 9.25 -22.89 -6.09
C THR A 117 8.03 -23.68 -5.65
N THR A 118 7.07 -23.00 -5.04
CA THR A 118 5.82 -23.59 -4.57
C THR A 118 4.63 -22.75 -5.01
N CYS A 119 3.49 -23.39 -5.18
CA CYS A 119 2.24 -22.68 -5.45
C CYS A 119 1.03 -23.38 -4.82
N VAL A 120 -0.03 -22.61 -4.57
CA VAL A 120 -1.32 -23.15 -4.11
C VAL A 120 -2.49 -22.28 -4.59
N PRO A 121 -3.56 -22.89 -5.13
CA PRO A 121 -4.84 -22.23 -5.26
C PRO A 121 -5.37 -21.77 -3.90
N VAL A 122 -5.60 -20.48 -3.75
CA VAL A 122 -6.08 -19.91 -2.48
C VAL A 122 -7.59 -20.10 -2.42
N ALA A 123 -8.02 -21.00 -1.54
CA ALA A 123 -9.45 -21.17 -1.27
C ALA A 123 -10.05 -19.86 -0.69
N PRO A 124 -11.29 -19.51 -1.07
CA PRO A 124 -11.98 -18.33 -0.57
C PRO A 124 -12.11 -18.31 0.94
N GLN A 125 -12.31 -17.13 1.52
CA GLN A 125 -12.51 -16.96 2.96
C GLN A 125 -13.67 -17.85 3.45
N GLY A 126 -13.43 -18.66 4.49
CA GLY A 126 -14.43 -19.58 5.04
C GLY A 126 -13.99 -20.18 6.39
N ALA A 127 -14.92 -20.87 7.06
CA ALA A 127 -14.67 -21.47 8.36
C ALA A 127 -13.53 -22.50 8.32
N GLY A 128 -12.60 -22.41 9.27
CA GLY A 128 -11.47 -23.35 9.41
C GLY A 128 -10.25 -23.05 8.54
N GLN A 129 -10.23 -21.94 7.78
CA GLN A 129 -9.07 -21.55 6.99
C GLN A 129 -8.16 -20.58 7.76
N SER A 130 -6.86 -20.89 7.80
CA SER A 130 -5.87 -20.00 8.42
C SER A 130 -5.52 -18.82 7.53
N THR A 131 -5.26 -17.67 8.17
CA THR A 131 -4.70 -16.47 7.55
C THR A 131 -3.38 -16.14 8.25
N PRO A 132 -2.28 -15.85 7.53
CA PRO A 132 -2.14 -15.78 6.07
C PRO A 132 -2.32 -17.15 5.37
N PRO A 133 -2.67 -17.18 4.06
CA PRO A 133 -2.68 -18.41 3.27
C PRO A 133 -1.30 -19.08 3.19
N PRO A 134 -1.23 -20.41 3.00
CA PRO A 134 0.04 -21.10 2.80
C PRO A 134 0.69 -20.70 1.46
N ILE A 135 1.98 -21.01 1.34
CA ILE A 135 2.76 -20.87 0.08
C ILE A 135 2.69 -22.11 -0.80
N GLY A 136 2.04 -23.17 -0.32
CA GLY A 136 1.64 -24.31 -1.12
C GLY A 136 2.61 -25.46 -1.15
N ARG A 137 2.64 -26.18 -2.27
CA ARG A 137 3.48 -27.37 -2.49
C ARG A 137 4.49 -27.14 -3.62
N PRO A 138 5.61 -27.88 -3.64
CA PRO A 138 6.60 -27.77 -4.70
C PRO A 138 6.01 -27.96 -6.10
N ILE A 139 6.49 -27.16 -7.06
CA ILE A 139 6.18 -27.35 -8.48
C ILE A 139 6.91 -28.58 -9.05
N ALA A 140 6.65 -28.91 -10.31
CA ALA A 140 7.27 -30.06 -10.96
C ALA A 140 8.81 -30.00 -10.91
N ASN A 141 9.43 -31.14 -10.61
CA ASN A 141 10.89 -31.30 -10.51
C ASN A 141 11.57 -30.44 -9.44
N THR A 142 10.82 -29.97 -8.44
CA THR A 142 11.33 -29.20 -7.30
C THR A 142 11.13 -29.99 -6.01
N GLN A 143 12.14 -30.01 -5.14
CA GLN A 143 12.05 -30.54 -3.79
C GLN A 143 12.15 -29.40 -2.78
N VAL A 144 11.36 -29.45 -1.71
CA VAL A 144 11.45 -28.50 -0.60
C VAL A 144 11.61 -29.25 0.72
N TYR A 145 12.67 -28.93 1.44
CA TYR A 145 12.99 -29.50 2.74
C TYR A 145 12.84 -28.43 3.82
N LEU A 146 12.32 -28.81 4.98
CA LEU A 146 12.37 -27.97 6.18
C LEU A 146 13.38 -28.59 7.13
N LEU A 147 14.45 -27.86 7.43
CA LEU A 147 15.61 -28.36 8.18
C LEU A 147 15.85 -27.57 9.47
N ASP A 148 16.45 -28.23 10.46
CA ASP A 148 16.99 -27.57 11.65
C ASP A 148 18.42 -27.04 11.41
N GLY A 149 19.02 -26.47 12.46
CA GLY A 149 20.38 -25.88 12.39
C GLY A 149 21.50 -26.89 12.14
N GLU A 150 21.23 -28.19 12.26
CA GLU A 150 22.16 -29.29 11.99
C GLU A 150 21.88 -29.98 10.65
N LEU A 151 20.99 -29.40 9.82
CA LEU A 151 20.54 -29.93 8.53
C LEU A 151 19.72 -31.23 8.62
N ASN A 152 19.12 -31.52 9.79
CA ASN A 152 18.20 -32.64 9.92
C ASN A 152 16.77 -32.24 9.51
N LEU A 153 16.01 -33.19 8.96
CA LEU A 153 14.59 -32.97 8.65
C LEU A 153 13.79 -32.71 9.92
N VAL A 154 12.99 -31.64 9.93
CA VAL A 154 12.03 -31.40 11.02
C VAL A 154 10.72 -32.15 10.78
N PRO A 155 10.02 -32.63 11.84
CA PRO A 155 8.71 -33.25 11.70
C PRO A 155 7.65 -32.31 11.10
N ILE A 156 6.59 -32.88 10.52
CA ILE A 156 5.39 -32.12 10.10
C ILE A 156 4.85 -31.34 11.31
N GLY A 157 4.52 -30.07 11.12
CA GLY A 157 4.05 -29.20 12.20
C GLY A 157 5.17 -28.49 13.00
N VAL A 158 6.45 -28.80 12.76
CA VAL A 158 7.58 -28.12 13.39
C VAL A 158 8.15 -27.05 12.45
N PRO A 159 8.40 -25.81 12.92
CA PRO A 159 9.12 -24.81 12.14
C PRO A 159 10.54 -25.26 11.78
N GLY A 160 10.94 -25.03 10.54
CA GLY A 160 12.31 -25.28 10.05
C GLY A 160 12.68 -24.28 8.97
N GLU A 161 13.99 -24.12 8.73
CA GLU A 161 14.50 -23.32 7.62
C GLU A 161 14.20 -24.02 6.30
N LEU A 162 13.77 -23.26 5.29
CA LEU A 162 13.35 -23.78 3.99
C LEU A 162 14.56 -23.92 3.05
N TYR A 163 14.80 -25.14 2.58
CA TYR A 163 15.84 -25.49 1.61
C TYR A 163 15.20 -26.02 0.33
N ILE A 164 15.74 -25.64 -0.82
CA ILE A 164 15.19 -25.97 -2.13
C ILE A 164 16.17 -26.81 -2.92
N GLY A 165 15.69 -27.93 -3.47
CA GLY A 165 16.42 -28.77 -4.40
C GLY A 165 15.69 -28.89 -5.75
N GLY A 166 16.39 -29.43 -6.73
CA GLY A 166 15.79 -29.86 -8.00
C GLY A 166 16.15 -28.96 -9.19
N ALA A 167 15.36 -29.09 -10.25
CA ALA A 167 15.70 -28.56 -11.58
C ALA A 167 15.56 -27.03 -11.71
N GLY A 168 14.85 -26.39 -10.77
CA GLY A 168 14.66 -24.94 -10.77
C GLY A 168 15.88 -24.14 -10.31
N LEU A 169 16.86 -24.80 -9.69
CA LEU A 169 18.02 -24.13 -9.11
C LEU A 169 18.87 -23.43 -10.18
N ALA A 170 19.18 -22.16 -9.91
CA ALA A 170 20.11 -21.38 -10.69
C ALA A 170 21.54 -21.96 -10.57
N ARG A 171 22.41 -21.55 -11.49
CA ARG A 171 23.84 -21.91 -11.44
C ARG A 171 24.54 -21.36 -10.18
N GLY A 172 24.08 -20.23 -9.67
CA GLY A 172 24.70 -19.47 -8.59
C GLY A 172 24.74 -17.98 -8.88
N TYR A 173 25.45 -17.23 -8.03
CA TYR A 173 25.61 -15.80 -8.16
C TYR A 173 26.77 -15.44 -9.09
N LEU A 174 26.51 -14.53 -10.04
CA LEU A 174 27.52 -14.07 -10.98
C LEU A 174 28.68 -13.38 -10.24
N ASN A 175 29.92 -13.83 -10.51
CA ASN A 175 31.14 -13.31 -9.90
C ASN A 175 31.19 -13.38 -8.36
N ARG A 176 30.39 -14.26 -7.74
CA ARG A 176 30.32 -14.46 -6.29
C ARG A 176 30.37 -15.95 -5.94
N PRO A 177 31.50 -16.64 -6.20
CA PRO A 177 31.64 -18.07 -5.90
C PRO A 177 31.58 -18.35 -4.40
N ASP A 178 32.01 -17.41 -3.56
CA ASP A 178 31.92 -17.43 -2.10
C ASP A 178 30.46 -17.54 -1.63
N LEU A 179 29.62 -16.58 -2.06
CA LEU A 179 28.21 -16.56 -1.71
C LEU A 179 27.45 -17.74 -2.34
N THR A 180 27.87 -18.16 -3.53
CA THR A 180 27.31 -19.35 -4.19
C THR A 180 27.58 -20.60 -3.35
N ALA A 181 28.80 -20.82 -2.89
CA ALA A 181 29.14 -21.97 -2.05
C ALA A 181 28.46 -21.91 -0.67
N GLU A 182 28.24 -20.72 -0.13
CA GLU A 182 27.52 -20.52 1.13
C GLU A 182 26.03 -20.87 1.03
N ARG A 183 25.37 -20.45 -0.07
CA ARG A 183 23.92 -20.60 -0.23
C ARG A 183 23.51 -21.86 -0.98
N PHE A 184 24.31 -22.34 -1.94
CA PHE A 184 24.09 -23.57 -2.70
C PHE A 184 24.97 -24.69 -2.15
N ILE A 185 24.48 -25.33 -1.09
CA ILE A 185 25.22 -26.33 -0.32
C ILE A 185 25.03 -27.73 -0.91
N PRO A 186 25.94 -28.68 -0.67
CA PRO A 186 25.73 -30.08 -1.05
C PRO A 186 24.42 -30.63 -0.46
N ASN A 187 23.65 -31.36 -1.26
CA ASN A 187 22.40 -31.97 -0.80
C ASN A 187 22.69 -33.25 0.01
N PRO A 188 22.48 -33.26 1.34
CA PRO A 188 22.76 -34.43 2.17
C PRO A 188 21.77 -35.59 1.94
N PHE A 189 20.65 -35.32 1.26
CA PHE A 189 19.61 -36.31 0.97
C PHE A 189 19.76 -36.94 -0.43
N SER A 190 20.79 -36.55 -1.20
CA SER A 190 21.01 -37.07 -2.54
C SER A 190 21.68 -38.44 -2.51
N GLU A 191 21.03 -39.45 -3.11
CA GLU A 191 21.61 -40.79 -3.28
C GLU A 191 22.65 -40.85 -4.41
N ARG A 192 22.59 -39.93 -5.37
CA ARG A 192 23.43 -39.95 -6.59
C ARG A 192 24.70 -39.11 -6.46
N GLY A 193 24.75 -38.20 -5.49
CA GLY A 193 25.85 -37.27 -5.27
C GLY A 193 25.89 -36.14 -6.31
N GLY A 194 26.41 -34.97 -5.90
CA GLY A 194 26.58 -33.80 -6.76
C GLY A 194 25.36 -32.89 -6.91
N GLU A 195 24.19 -33.27 -6.37
CA GLU A 195 23.05 -32.37 -6.23
C GLU A 195 23.29 -31.36 -5.10
N VAL A 196 22.70 -30.17 -5.24
CA VAL A 196 22.81 -29.08 -4.27
C VAL A 196 21.44 -28.68 -3.74
N LEU A 197 21.42 -28.10 -2.55
CA LEU A 197 20.27 -27.39 -1.98
C LEU A 197 20.58 -25.90 -1.93
N TYR A 198 19.60 -25.08 -2.29
CA TYR A 198 19.63 -23.65 -2.01
C TYR A 198 19.02 -23.35 -0.64
N ARG A 199 19.79 -22.66 0.20
CA ARG A 199 19.41 -22.18 1.53
C ARG A 199 18.70 -20.82 1.42
N THR A 200 17.39 -20.81 1.64
CA THR A 200 16.56 -19.62 1.35
C THR A 200 16.66 -18.51 2.41
N GLY A 201 17.00 -18.87 3.65
CA GLY A 201 16.87 -17.97 4.81
C GLY A 201 15.41 -17.72 5.24
N ASP A 202 14.44 -18.46 4.68
CA ASP A 202 13.04 -18.37 5.06
C ASP A 202 12.67 -19.46 6.07
N LEU A 203 11.78 -19.12 7.01
CA LEU A 203 11.21 -20.04 7.98
C LEU A 203 9.84 -20.54 7.50
N GLY A 204 9.65 -21.85 7.49
CA GLY A 204 8.40 -22.47 7.09
C GLY A 204 7.99 -23.62 8.01
N ARG A 205 6.77 -24.11 7.80
CA ARG A 205 6.25 -25.31 8.48
C ARG A 205 5.33 -26.08 7.55
N TYR A 206 5.55 -27.38 7.43
CA TYR A 206 4.61 -28.27 6.75
C TYR A 206 3.33 -28.39 7.56
N LEU A 207 2.20 -28.18 6.89
CA LEU A 207 0.86 -28.45 7.38
C LEU A 207 0.51 -29.93 7.15
N PRO A 208 -0.48 -30.48 7.88
CA PRO A 208 -0.88 -31.88 7.73
C PRO A 208 -1.37 -32.24 6.32
N ASP A 209 -1.88 -31.25 5.58
CA ASP A 209 -2.29 -31.39 4.19
C ASP A 209 -1.11 -31.27 3.21
N GLY A 210 0.14 -31.24 3.67
CA GLY A 210 1.34 -31.13 2.84
C GLY A 210 1.62 -29.75 2.25
N ASN A 211 0.76 -28.75 2.47
CA ASN A 211 1.08 -27.37 2.14
C ASN A 211 2.12 -26.80 3.12
N ILE A 212 2.85 -25.78 2.71
CA ILE A 212 3.82 -25.10 3.56
C ILE A 212 3.24 -23.77 4.02
N ALA A 213 3.23 -23.53 5.34
CA ALA A 213 2.96 -22.23 5.93
C ALA A 213 4.25 -21.43 6.01
N PHE A 214 4.23 -20.19 5.51
CA PHE A 214 5.36 -19.26 5.59
C PHE A 214 5.33 -18.48 6.90
N LEU A 215 6.42 -18.53 7.66
CA LEU A 215 6.52 -17.96 9.01
C LEU A 215 7.35 -16.67 9.06
N GLY A 216 8.05 -16.33 7.98
CA GLY A 216 8.89 -15.14 7.89
C GLY A 216 10.31 -15.47 7.48
N ARG A 217 11.23 -14.52 7.67
CA ARG A 217 12.66 -14.70 7.40
C ARG A 217 13.44 -14.94 8.69
N ILE A 218 14.52 -15.70 8.55
CA ILE A 218 15.54 -15.93 9.57
C ILE A 218 16.66 -14.89 9.43
N ASP A 219 16.93 -14.44 8.21
CA ASP A 219 17.99 -13.48 7.88
C ASP A 219 17.47 -12.06 7.60
N GLU A 220 18.38 -11.18 7.18
CA GLU A 220 18.19 -9.71 7.13
C GLU A 220 17.71 -9.19 5.76
N GLN A 221 17.26 -10.06 4.83
CA GLN A 221 16.67 -9.58 3.58
C GLN A 221 15.35 -8.87 3.86
N VAL A 222 15.12 -7.74 3.19
CA VAL A 222 13.96 -6.89 3.45
C VAL A 222 13.12 -6.68 2.21
N LYS A 223 11.81 -6.49 2.40
CA LYS A 223 10.91 -6.00 1.37
C LYS A 223 10.57 -4.54 1.62
N ILE A 224 10.92 -3.68 0.67
CA ILE A 224 10.68 -2.23 0.71
C ILE A 224 9.93 -1.85 -0.55
N ARG A 225 8.74 -1.24 -0.40
CA ARG A 225 7.88 -0.79 -1.52
C ARG A 225 7.61 -1.89 -2.57
N GLY A 226 7.48 -3.15 -2.12
CA GLY A 226 7.26 -4.31 -3.00
C GLY A 226 8.52 -4.94 -3.60
N TYR A 227 9.70 -4.37 -3.36
CA TYR A 227 10.98 -4.89 -3.84
C TYR A 227 11.69 -5.73 -2.78
N ARG A 228 12.17 -6.92 -3.16
CA ARG A 228 13.08 -7.72 -2.33
C ARG A 228 14.49 -7.17 -2.48
N ILE A 229 15.07 -6.72 -1.38
CA ILE A 229 16.38 -6.06 -1.36
C ILE A 229 17.33 -6.85 -0.46
N GLU A 230 18.45 -7.26 -1.02
CA GLU A 230 19.62 -7.76 -0.28
C GLU A 230 20.40 -6.55 0.25
N LEU A 231 20.38 -6.31 1.56
CA LEU A 231 21.14 -5.19 2.14
C LEU A 231 22.65 -5.33 1.83
N GLY A 232 23.14 -6.56 1.79
CA GLY A 232 24.52 -6.89 1.40
C GLY A 232 24.90 -6.51 -0.03
N GLU A 233 23.94 -6.37 -0.95
CA GLU A 233 24.21 -5.89 -2.31
C GLU A 233 24.61 -4.41 -2.29
N ILE A 234 23.87 -3.61 -1.53
CA ILE A 234 24.17 -2.18 -1.32
C ILE A 234 25.52 -2.04 -0.61
N GLU A 235 25.77 -2.85 0.43
CA GLU A 235 27.06 -2.90 1.14
C GLU A 235 28.21 -3.28 0.20
N ALA A 236 28.01 -4.24 -0.71
CA ALA A 236 29.04 -4.65 -1.65
C ALA A 236 29.38 -3.55 -2.67
N VAL A 237 28.40 -2.76 -3.11
CA VAL A 237 28.66 -1.61 -3.99
C VAL A 237 29.36 -0.48 -3.23
N LEU A 238 28.96 -0.21 -1.98
CA LEU A 238 29.65 0.73 -1.08
C LEU A 238 31.12 0.33 -0.86
N ALA A 239 31.38 -0.95 -0.60
CA ALA A 239 32.72 -1.49 -0.37
C ALA A 239 33.65 -1.37 -1.60
N ARG A 240 33.11 -1.21 -2.82
CA ARG A 240 33.91 -0.95 -4.03
C ARG A 240 34.41 0.50 -4.10
N HIS A 241 33.82 1.42 -3.35
CA HIS A 241 34.25 2.81 -3.36
C HIS A 241 35.61 2.94 -2.63
N PRO A 242 36.64 3.58 -3.23
CA PRO A 242 38.00 3.61 -2.66
C PRO A 242 38.08 4.18 -1.25
N ALA A 243 37.20 5.13 -0.92
CA ALA A 243 37.15 5.77 0.39
C ALA A 243 36.48 4.93 1.49
N VAL A 244 35.78 3.83 1.16
CA VAL A 244 35.02 3.02 2.14
C VAL A 244 35.91 1.91 2.69
N LYS A 245 36.02 1.83 4.02
CA LYS A 245 36.71 0.75 4.75
C LYS A 245 35.74 -0.36 5.12
N GLU A 246 34.63 -0.01 5.76
CA GLU A 246 33.55 -0.93 6.18
C GLU A 246 32.21 -0.24 5.95
N SER A 247 31.16 -1.01 5.70
CA SER A 247 29.80 -0.49 5.61
C SER A 247 28.79 -1.51 6.08
N ILE A 248 27.68 -1.04 6.64
CA ILE A 248 26.52 -1.87 6.96
C ILE A 248 25.24 -1.11 6.61
N VAL A 249 24.27 -1.80 6.03
CA VAL A 249 22.98 -1.23 5.65
C VAL A 249 21.89 -1.88 6.50
N VAL A 250 20.97 -1.07 7.01
CA VAL A 250 19.83 -1.54 7.82
C VAL A 250 18.55 -0.85 7.40
N VAL A 251 17.42 -1.41 7.82
CA VAL A 251 16.12 -0.76 7.71
C VAL A 251 15.75 -0.09 9.03
N ARG A 252 15.25 1.14 8.95
CA ARG A 252 14.65 1.87 10.06
C ARG A 252 13.18 2.13 9.77
N GLU A 253 12.33 2.03 10.79
CA GLU A 253 10.91 2.35 10.70
C GLU A 253 10.65 3.74 11.28
N MET A 254 10.30 4.69 10.42
CA MET A 254 9.96 6.07 10.80
C MET A 254 8.87 6.60 9.84
N GLY A 255 7.60 6.30 10.13
CA GLY A 255 6.49 6.58 9.21
C GLY A 255 6.47 5.69 7.95
N GLY A 256 7.41 4.74 7.86
CA GLY A 256 7.62 3.80 6.76
C GLY A 256 8.97 3.09 6.88
N LYS A 257 9.25 2.09 6.04
CA LYS A 257 10.56 1.40 5.98
C LYS A 257 11.57 2.22 5.16
N LEU A 258 12.65 2.67 5.79
CA LEU A 258 13.71 3.48 5.18
C LEU A 258 15.06 2.73 5.23
N LEU A 259 15.82 2.77 4.14
CA LEU A 259 17.20 2.25 4.08
C LEU A 259 18.17 3.26 4.72
N CYS A 260 19.02 2.81 5.63
CA CYS A 260 20.09 3.60 6.22
C CYS A 260 21.42 2.87 6.05
N ALA A 261 22.44 3.55 5.51
CA ALA A 261 23.80 3.01 5.42
C ALA A 261 24.70 3.65 6.49
N TYR A 262 25.52 2.84 7.13
CA TYR A 262 26.56 3.28 8.06
C TYR A 262 27.91 2.93 7.46
N VAL A 263 28.78 3.91 7.34
CA VAL A 263 30.03 3.81 6.59
C VAL A 263 31.20 4.20 7.48
N VAL A 264 32.21 3.36 7.53
CA VAL A 264 33.52 3.69 8.12
C VAL A 264 34.44 4.08 6.97
N PRO A 265 34.87 5.34 6.86
CA PRO A 265 35.80 5.75 5.82
C PRO A 265 37.22 5.20 6.11
N ARG A 266 38.04 5.09 5.07
CA ARG A 266 39.47 4.80 5.23
C ARG A 266 40.17 6.01 5.87
N PRO A 267 41.27 5.79 6.62
CA PRO A 267 42.08 6.89 7.13
C PRO A 267 42.48 7.84 5.99
N GLU A 268 42.37 9.14 6.24
CA GLU A 268 42.73 10.23 5.29
C GLU A 268 41.86 10.31 4.01
N ALA A 269 40.80 9.51 3.88
CA ALA A 269 39.87 9.61 2.76
C ALA A 269 38.80 10.66 3.06
N GLU A 270 38.74 11.72 2.25
CA GLU A 270 37.59 12.63 2.23
C GLU A 270 36.49 12.04 1.34
N VAL A 271 35.32 11.78 1.92
CA VAL A 271 34.16 11.26 1.20
C VAL A 271 32.89 11.88 1.77
N THR A 272 32.00 12.31 0.88
CA THR A 272 30.70 12.88 1.24
C THR A 272 29.59 11.87 1.00
N GLU A 273 28.43 12.10 1.61
CA GLU A 273 27.24 11.29 1.37
C GLU A 273 26.82 11.34 -0.10
N GLU A 274 26.90 12.52 -0.74
CA GLU A 274 26.54 12.72 -2.14
C GLU A 274 27.41 11.87 -3.07
N ALA A 275 28.73 11.83 -2.83
CA ALA A 275 29.64 11.03 -3.64
C ALA A 275 29.35 9.52 -3.54
N LEU A 276 28.96 9.04 -2.36
CA LEU A 276 28.59 7.65 -2.17
C LEU A 276 27.24 7.31 -2.81
N LEU A 277 26.26 8.22 -2.75
CA LEU A 277 24.98 8.04 -3.43
C LEU A 277 25.13 8.06 -4.94
N GLU A 278 25.94 8.97 -5.49
CA GLU A 278 26.24 9.00 -6.92
C GLU A 278 26.93 7.70 -7.35
N HIS A 279 27.89 7.21 -6.57
CA HIS A 279 28.54 5.92 -6.82
C HIS A 279 27.53 4.76 -6.80
N LEU A 280 26.64 4.70 -5.81
CA LEU A 280 25.60 3.66 -5.72
C LEU A 280 24.64 3.72 -6.91
N GLY A 281 24.17 4.91 -7.30
CA GLY A 281 23.20 5.10 -8.39
C GLY A 281 23.72 4.71 -9.78
N ARG A 282 25.05 4.58 -9.95
CA ARG A 282 25.64 4.04 -11.18
C ARG A 282 25.45 2.52 -11.33
N PHE A 283 25.21 1.81 -10.23
CA PHE A 283 25.15 0.34 -10.20
C PHE A 283 23.81 -0.21 -9.70
N LEU A 284 23.05 0.59 -8.95
CA LEU A 284 21.83 0.18 -8.28
C LEU A 284 20.65 1.08 -8.71
N PRO A 285 19.43 0.55 -8.78
CA PRO A 285 18.23 1.33 -9.02
C PRO A 285 17.87 2.23 -7.82
N ASP A 286 17.11 3.29 -8.07
CA ASP A 286 16.78 4.33 -7.08
C ASP A 286 16.17 3.78 -5.77
N TYR A 287 15.35 2.74 -5.84
CA TYR A 287 14.71 2.15 -4.66
C TYR A 287 15.68 1.41 -3.73
N MET A 288 16.90 1.10 -4.18
CA MET A 288 17.97 0.51 -3.36
C MET A 288 18.90 1.58 -2.76
N LEU A 289 18.75 2.84 -3.13
CA LEU A 289 19.59 3.91 -2.58
C LEU A 289 19.22 4.19 -1.11
N PRO A 290 20.21 4.24 -0.20
CA PRO A 290 19.97 4.61 1.19
C PRO A 290 19.35 6.01 1.31
N HIS A 291 18.38 6.14 2.21
CA HIS A 291 17.75 7.43 2.53
C HIS A 291 18.72 8.32 3.32
N ALA A 292 19.58 7.71 4.13
CA ALA A 292 20.66 8.38 4.86
C ALA A 292 21.95 7.55 4.84
N ILE A 293 23.10 8.23 4.75
CA ILE A 293 24.43 7.64 4.97
C ILE A 293 25.07 8.31 6.19
N LEU A 294 25.43 7.53 7.20
CA LEU A 294 26.07 8.00 8.42
C LEU A 294 27.53 7.55 8.48
N PHE A 295 28.43 8.48 8.71
CA PHE A 295 29.85 8.17 8.91
C PHE A 295 30.15 7.82 10.36
N LEU A 296 30.87 6.73 10.58
CA LEU A 296 31.30 6.26 11.90
C LEU A 296 32.81 6.06 11.92
N ASP A 297 33.44 6.31 13.07
CA ASP A 297 34.86 5.97 13.29
C ASP A 297 35.09 4.45 13.24
N ARG A 298 34.08 3.68 13.69
CA ARG A 298 34.06 2.22 13.68
C ARG A 298 32.63 1.70 13.80
N LEU A 299 32.37 0.51 13.26
CA LEU A 299 31.11 -0.19 13.51
C LEU A 299 31.05 -0.68 14.97
N PRO A 300 29.92 -0.49 15.68
CA PRO A 300 29.73 -1.07 17.02
C PRO A 300 29.72 -2.59 16.90
N LEU A 301 30.42 -3.28 17.80
CA LEU A 301 30.53 -4.74 17.81
C LEU A 301 29.94 -5.31 19.11
N THR A 302 29.25 -6.43 18.99
CA THR A 302 28.85 -7.29 20.11
C THR A 302 30.11 -7.90 20.78
N PRO A 303 30.00 -8.44 22.01
CA PRO A 303 31.09 -9.18 22.66
C PRO A 303 31.66 -10.34 21.83
N ASN A 304 30.87 -10.87 20.89
CA ASN A 304 31.25 -11.95 19.98
C ASN A 304 31.91 -11.45 18.67
N GLY A 305 32.20 -10.15 18.56
CA GLY A 305 32.89 -9.56 17.40
C GLY A 305 32.02 -9.34 16.15
N LYS A 306 30.70 -9.61 16.22
CA LYS A 306 29.74 -9.27 15.15
C LYS A 306 29.25 -7.84 15.29
N VAL A 307 28.88 -7.17 14.19
CA VAL A 307 28.29 -5.82 14.24
C VAL A 307 27.00 -5.80 15.05
N ASP A 308 26.93 -4.90 16.03
CA ASP A 308 25.77 -4.66 16.87
C ASP A 308 24.84 -3.64 16.21
N ARG A 309 23.87 -4.15 15.45
CA ARG A 309 22.91 -3.32 14.70
C ARG A 309 21.96 -2.51 15.59
N ALA A 310 21.74 -2.96 16.83
CA ALA A 310 20.90 -2.26 17.80
C ALA A 310 21.64 -1.05 18.39
N ALA A 311 22.98 -1.13 18.50
CA ALA A 311 23.83 -0.04 18.95
C ALA A 311 24.16 1.00 17.85
N LEU A 312 23.75 0.77 16.60
CA LEU A 312 23.93 1.75 15.52
C LEU A 312 23.11 3.02 15.80
N PRO A 313 23.71 4.22 15.68
CA PRO A 313 23.03 5.48 16.02
C PRO A 313 21.82 5.71 15.10
N ALA A 314 20.74 6.25 15.65
CA ALA A 314 19.57 6.62 14.85
C ALA A 314 19.91 7.80 13.91
N PRO A 315 19.45 7.78 12.64
CA PRO A 315 19.59 8.93 11.74
C PRO A 315 18.89 10.16 12.33
N GLN A 316 19.65 11.22 12.60
CA GLN A 316 19.09 12.50 13.04
C GLN A 316 18.82 13.37 11.80
N TYR A 317 17.59 13.32 11.31
CA TYR A 317 17.18 14.12 10.14
C TYR A 317 17.13 15.63 10.41
N THR A 318 17.25 16.06 11.66
CA THR A 318 17.20 17.46 12.09
C THR A 318 18.54 18.22 11.99
N GLN A 319 19.64 17.58 11.61
CA GLN A 319 20.97 18.22 11.57
C GLN A 319 21.73 18.09 10.23
N ARG A 320 21.04 18.13 9.08
CA ARG A 320 21.70 18.55 7.82
C ARG A 320 21.86 20.08 7.80
N ALA A 321 22.61 20.62 8.74
CA ALA A 321 22.90 22.05 8.80
C ALA A 321 23.94 22.49 7.75
N GLU A 322 24.70 21.56 7.15
CA GLU A 322 25.80 21.91 6.22
C GLU A 322 25.37 22.07 4.76
N THR A 323 24.20 21.54 4.35
CA THR A 323 23.64 21.71 3.00
C THR A 323 22.26 22.37 2.97
N HIS A 324 21.76 22.83 4.12
CA HIS A 324 20.49 23.54 4.19
C HIS A 324 20.61 24.93 3.54
N VAL A 325 20.39 24.96 2.23
CA VAL A 325 20.30 26.20 1.46
C VAL A 325 18.86 26.70 1.60
N ALA A 326 18.71 27.84 2.29
CA ALA A 326 17.42 28.50 2.44
C ALA A 326 16.86 28.91 1.07
N PRO A 327 15.52 29.00 0.94
CA PRO A 327 14.87 29.59 -0.23
C PRO A 327 15.47 30.95 -0.63
N ARG A 328 15.66 31.15 -1.93
CA ARG A 328 16.27 32.36 -2.53
C ARG A 328 15.27 33.16 -3.36
N THR A 329 14.19 32.50 -3.80
CA THR A 329 13.13 33.12 -4.60
C THR A 329 11.77 32.94 -3.94
N GLU A 330 10.82 33.81 -4.25
CA GLU A 330 9.43 33.71 -3.76
C GLU A 330 8.80 32.33 -4.05
N ARG A 331 9.11 31.74 -5.21
CA ARG A 331 8.64 30.38 -5.56
C ARG A 331 9.25 29.31 -4.67
N GLU A 332 10.54 29.40 -4.41
CA GLU A 332 11.22 28.48 -3.49
C GLU A 332 10.68 28.65 -2.06
N GLU A 333 10.36 29.86 -1.61
CA GLU A 333 9.78 30.12 -0.28
C GLU A 333 8.39 29.50 -0.14
N ILE A 334 7.53 29.69 -1.15
CA ILE A 334 6.20 29.08 -1.19
C ILE A 334 6.30 27.56 -1.14
N LEU A 335 7.15 26.96 -1.98
CA LEU A 335 7.31 25.51 -2.05
C LEU A 335 7.94 24.94 -0.77
N ALA A 336 8.95 25.58 -0.19
CA ALA A 336 9.57 25.15 1.06
C ALA A 336 8.57 25.14 2.23
N ARG A 337 7.72 26.18 2.32
CA ARG A 337 6.64 26.21 3.31
C ARG A 337 5.66 25.06 3.11
N ILE A 338 5.20 24.84 1.87
CA ILE A 338 4.25 23.76 1.56
C ILE A 338 4.84 22.38 1.86
N PHE A 339 6.10 22.15 1.49
CA PHE A 339 6.80 20.90 1.80
C PHE A 339 6.91 20.69 3.31
N GLY A 340 7.29 21.72 4.06
CA GLY A 340 7.37 21.65 5.53
C GLY A 340 6.03 21.30 6.17
N GLU A 341 4.94 21.90 5.71
CA GLU A 341 3.59 21.60 6.22
C GLU A 341 3.11 20.19 5.85
N VAL A 342 3.39 19.71 4.64
CA VAL A 342 2.92 18.39 4.16
C VAL A 342 3.76 17.25 4.75
N LEU A 343 5.08 17.44 4.84
CA LEU A 343 6.01 16.44 5.39
C LEU A 343 6.14 16.54 6.92
N ASN A 344 5.46 17.51 7.55
CA ASN A 344 5.55 17.79 8.98
C ASN A 344 6.99 18.06 9.46
N LEU A 345 7.72 18.90 8.70
CA LEU A 345 9.10 19.29 8.97
C LEU A 345 9.18 20.77 9.33
N SER A 346 10.04 21.11 10.29
CA SER A 346 10.24 22.50 10.75
C SER A 346 10.91 23.40 9.71
N SER A 347 11.73 22.82 8.83
CA SER A 347 12.38 23.51 7.72
C SER A 347 12.72 22.52 6.61
N VAL A 348 12.73 23.01 5.36
CA VAL A 348 13.09 22.23 4.16
C VAL A 348 14.04 23.08 3.31
N GLY A 349 15.21 22.55 3.00
CA GLY A 349 16.21 23.20 2.16
C GLY A 349 15.87 23.02 0.68
N ILE A 350 16.31 23.95 -0.17
CA ILE A 350 15.89 23.94 -1.58
C ILE A 350 16.41 22.75 -2.40
N TYR A 351 17.48 22.10 -1.94
CA TYR A 351 18.07 20.91 -2.56
C TYR A 351 17.70 19.61 -1.85
N ASP A 352 16.82 19.68 -0.83
CA ASP A 352 16.34 18.46 -0.19
C ASP A 352 15.44 17.68 -1.15
N ASN A 353 15.74 16.41 -1.30
CA ASN A 353 14.99 15.51 -2.19
C ASN A 353 13.68 15.08 -1.51
N PHE A 354 12.56 15.32 -2.19
CA PHE A 354 11.21 15.01 -1.73
C PHE A 354 11.03 13.57 -1.22
N PHE A 355 11.46 12.57 -1.99
CA PHE A 355 11.29 11.16 -1.64
C PHE A 355 12.20 10.73 -0.49
N ARG A 356 13.37 11.38 -0.36
CA ARG A 356 14.28 11.14 0.76
C ARG A 356 13.76 11.72 2.06
N LEU A 357 12.94 12.77 2.00
CA LEU A 357 12.23 13.32 3.15
C LEU A 357 11.00 12.51 3.57
N GLY A 358 10.77 11.34 2.97
CA GLY A 358 9.59 10.51 3.24
C GLY A 358 8.38 10.84 2.36
N GLY A 359 8.56 11.65 1.31
CA GLY A 359 7.55 11.93 0.32
C GLY A 359 7.10 10.69 -0.45
N ASP A 360 5.80 10.63 -0.77
CA ASP A 360 5.18 9.62 -1.62
C ASP A 360 4.18 10.26 -2.61
N SER A 361 3.48 9.43 -3.39
CA SER A 361 2.52 9.89 -4.39
C SER A 361 1.33 10.67 -3.80
N ILE A 362 0.89 10.36 -2.58
CA ILE A 362 -0.22 11.05 -1.91
C ILE A 362 0.25 12.43 -1.46
N LEU A 363 1.42 12.49 -0.84
CA LEU A 363 2.05 13.73 -0.41
C LEU A 363 2.38 14.63 -1.61
N ALA A 364 2.76 14.05 -2.75
CA ALA A 364 2.97 14.78 -3.99
C ALA A 364 1.68 15.46 -4.49
N ILE A 365 0.54 14.77 -4.44
CA ILE A 365 -0.76 15.35 -4.80
C ILE A 365 -1.13 16.51 -3.86
N GLN A 366 -0.90 16.34 -2.55
CA GLN A 366 -1.16 17.39 -1.57
C GLN A 366 -0.28 18.64 -1.82
N ILE A 367 1.00 18.44 -2.13
CA ILE A 367 1.93 19.51 -2.48
C ILE A 367 1.45 20.23 -3.74
N VAL A 368 1.08 19.51 -4.80
CA VAL A 368 0.56 20.10 -6.05
C VAL A 368 -0.69 20.94 -5.78
N SER A 369 -1.62 20.42 -4.98
CA SER A 369 -2.87 21.11 -4.63
C SER A 369 -2.60 22.42 -3.88
N ARG A 370 -1.76 22.37 -2.83
CA ARG A 370 -1.39 23.55 -2.05
C ARG A 370 -0.53 24.55 -2.84
N ALA A 371 0.34 24.06 -3.73
CA ALA A 371 1.11 24.91 -4.63
C ALA A 371 0.18 25.69 -5.55
N ARG A 372 -0.85 25.03 -6.10
CA ARG A 372 -1.86 25.66 -6.95
C ARG A 372 -2.64 26.74 -6.20
N GLN A 373 -3.03 26.49 -4.95
CA GLN A 373 -3.67 27.48 -4.09
C GLN A 373 -2.75 28.69 -3.81
N ALA A 374 -1.44 28.45 -3.70
CA ALA A 374 -0.43 29.49 -3.55
C ALA A 374 0.02 30.14 -4.87
N GLY A 375 -0.71 29.91 -5.97
CA GLY A 375 -0.44 30.55 -7.26
C GLY A 375 0.63 29.87 -8.13
N LEU A 376 1.07 28.65 -7.78
CA LEU A 376 2.05 27.87 -8.52
C LEU A 376 1.43 26.61 -9.12
N GLN A 377 1.47 26.48 -10.44
CA GLN A 377 0.99 25.29 -11.14
C GLN A 377 2.15 24.30 -11.30
N LEU A 378 1.94 23.13 -10.71
CA LEU A 378 2.79 21.94 -10.82
C LEU A 378 1.89 20.73 -11.15
N THR A 379 2.50 19.66 -11.63
CA THR A 379 1.85 18.36 -11.84
C THR A 379 2.52 17.32 -10.95
N PRO A 380 1.82 16.23 -10.56
CA PRO A 380 2.46 15.15 -9.81
C PRO A 380 3.68 14.61 -10.55
N THR A 381 3.60 14.44 -11.88
CA THR A 381 4.72 14.01 -12.73
C THR A 381 5.96 14.89 -12.57
N GLN A 382 5.79 16.21 -12.46
CA GLN A 382 6.90 17.12 -12.24
C GLN A 382 7.57 16.93 -10.88
N ILE A 383 6.87 16.51 -9.82
CA ILE A 383 7.49 16.18 -8.52
C ILE A 383 8.40 14.95 -8.63
N PHE A 384 8.03 13.96 -9.46
CA PHE A 384 8.88 12.79 -9.72
C PHE A 384 10.10 13.12 -10.57
N GLN A 385 9.95 14.04 -11.54
CA GLN A 385 11.03 14.46 -12.43
C GLN A 385 11.99 15.48 -11.80
N HIS A 386 11.46 16.36 -10.95
CA HIS A 386 12.16 17.46 -10.31
C HIS A 386 11.99 17.28 -8.80
N GLN A 387 12.93 16.55 -8.22
CA GLN A 387 12.75 15.99 -6.88
C GLN A 387 13.15 16.98 -5.78
N THR A 388 13.65 18.16 -6.14
CA THR A 388 14.05 19.21 -5.21
C THR A 388 13.23 20.48 -5.42
N ILE A 389 13.10 21.31 -4.38
CA ILE A 389 12.41 22.61 -4.46
C ILE A 389 13.08 23.53 -5.50
N ALA A 390 14.41 23.51 -5.61
CA ALA A 390 15.14 24.32 -6.59
C ALA A 390 14.75 23.97 -8.03
N GLU A 391 14.63 22.68 -8.35
CA GLU A 391 14.19 22.22 -9.68
C GLU A 391 12.70 22.49 -9.89
N LEU A 392 11.87 22.27 -8.86
CA LEU A 392 10.44 22.52 -8.92
C LEU A 392 10.10 23.99 -9.09
N ALA A 393 10.86 24.90 -8.48
CA ALA A 393 10.65 26.34 -8.62
C ALA A 393 10.88 26.81 -10.07
N VAL A 394 11.80 26.15 -10.80
CA VAL A 394 12.03 26.37 -12.23
C VAL A 394 10.89 25.78 -13.07
N ALA A 395 10.44 24.57 -12.73
CA ALA A 395 9.36 23.87 -13.44
C ALA A 395 7.96 24.46 -13.19
N ALA A 396 7.76 25.14 -12.06
CA ALA A 396 6.50 25.75 -11.67
C ALA A 396 6.15 26.93 -12.59
N THR A 397 4.94 26.93 -13.12
CA THR A 397 4.38 28.07 -13.86
C THR A 397 3.39 28.84 -13.00
N PRO A 398 3.19 30.15 -13.22
CA PRO A 398 2.11 30.88 -12.54
C PRO A 398 0.77 30.19 -12.79
N ALA A 399 0.07 29.78 -11.73
CA ALA A 399 -1.28 29.29 -11.86
C ALA A 399 -2.18 30.46 -12.26
N ARG A 400 -3.02 30.27 -13.29
CA ARG A 400 -4.16 31.18 -13.48
C ARG A 400 -4.99 31.13 -12.21
N ALA A 401 -5.21 32.29 -11.59
CA ALA A 401 -6.16 32.43 -10.51
C ALA A 401 -7.54 31.99 -11.02
N VAL A 402 -7.89 30.74 -10.75
CA VAL A 402 -9.29 30.34 -10.77
C VAL A 402 -9.83 30.95 -9.49
N ALA A 403 -10.39 32.15 -9.59
CA ALA A 403 -11.18 32.73 -8.52
C ALA A 403 -12.47 31.90 -8.40
N ALA A 404 -12.33 30.69 -7.85
CA ALA A 404 -13.46 29.90 -7.40
C ALA A 404 -13.99 30.60 -6.16
N GLU A 405 -15.25 31.02 -6.20
CA GLU A 405 -15.95 31.55 -5.05
C GLU A 405 -15.87 30.52 -3.91
N GLN A 406 -15.34 30.93 -2.75
CA GLN A 406 -15.12 30.07 -1.58
C GLN A 406 -16.35 30.01 -0.67
N GLY A 407 -17.52 30.40 -1.17
CA GLY A 407 -18.79 30.30 -0.45
C GLY A 407 -19.35 28.87 -0.53
N PRO A 408 -20.31 28.52 0.34
CA PRO A 408 -21.01 27.24 0.24
C PRO A 408 -21.61 27.06 -1.16
N VAL A 409 -21.31 25.94 -1.81
CA VAL A 409 -21.92 25.62 -3.10
C VAL A 409 -23.40 25.31 -2.87
N VAL A 410 -24.27 26.04 -3.56
CA VAL A 410 -25.73 25.89 -3.51
C VAL A 410 -26.30 25.99 -4.93
N GLY A 411 -27.27 25.14 -5.25
CA GLY A 411 -27.93 25.12 -6.54
C GLY A 411 -27.43 24.01 -7.47
N GLU A 412 -27.87 24.05 -8.73
CA GLU A 412 -27.53 23.04 -9.73
C GLU A 412 -26.06 23.14 -10.16
N ALA A 413 -25.41 22.00 -10.33
CA ALA A 413 -24.05 21.89 -10.84
C ALA A 413 -23.96 20.75 -11.87
N PRO A 414 -23.01 20.82 -12.83
CA PRO A 414 -22.76 19.72 -13.74
C PRO A 414 -22.24 18.51 -12.97
N LEU A 415 -22.59 17.29 -13.41
CA LEU A 415 -22.03 16.09 -12.81
C LEU A 415 -20.52 16.00 -13.05
N THR A 416 -19.80 15.43 -12.09
CA THR A 416 -18.40 15.04 -12.28
C THR A 416 -18.31 13.80 -13.18
N PRO A 417 -17.15 13.51 -13.78
CA PRO A 417 -16.98 12.31 -14.61
C PRO A 417 -17.37 11.01 -13.89
N ILE A 418 -17.04 10.89 -12.59
CA ILE A 418 -17.38 9.71 -11.80
C ILE A 418 -18.89 9.62 -11.51
N GLN A 419 -19.56 10.77 -11.31
CA GLN A 419 -21.02 10.80 -11.16
C GLN A 419 -21.72 10.42 -12.47
N HIS A 420 -21.23 10.89 -13.62
CA HIS A 420 -21.72 10.46 -14.92
C HIS A 420 -21.58 8.95 -15.12
N TRP A 421 -20.41 8.39 -14.78
CA TRP A 421 -20.18 6.94 -14.82
C TRP A 421 -21.16 6.19 -13.90
N PHE A 422 -21.34 6.64 -12.65
CA PHE A 422 -22.25 6.01 -11.69
C PHE A 422 -23.70 5.98 -12.21
N PHE A 423 -24.21 7.10 -12.71
CA PHE A 423 -25.59 7.18 -13.20
C PHE A 423 -25.81 6.53 -14.57
N ALA A 424 -24.74 6.26 -15.33
CA ALA A 424 -24.81 5.51 -16.57
C ALA A 424 -24.99 3.99 -16.34
N GLN A 425 -24.79 3.50 -15.11
CA GLN A 425 -24.99 2.09 -14.78
C GLN A 425 -26.47 1.80 -14.47
N ASP A 426 -26.99 0.72 -15.05
CA ASP A 426 -28.33 0.18 -14.75
C ASP A 426 -28.25 -0.63 -13.45
N ALA A 427 -29.04 -0.28 -12.43
CA ALA A 427 -28.65 -0.61 -11.06
C ALA A 427 -29.79 -1.09 -10.17
N ALA A 428 -29.74 -2.39 -9.84
CA ALA A 428 -30.17 -2.85 -8.53
C ALA A 428 -29.15 -2.33 -7.49
N GLY A 429 -29.62 -1.79 -6.36
CA GLY A 429 -28.74 -1.48 -5.21
C GLY A 429 -28.04 -0.11 -5.20
N ARG A 430 -28.49 0.90 -5.98
CA ARG A 430 -27.90 2.27 -5.95
C ARG A 430 -27.73 2.84 -4.54
N ASN A 431 -28.70 2.58 -3.67
CA ASN A 431 -28.70 3.09 -2.30
C ASN A 431 -27.65 2.41 -1.41
N HIS A 432 -27.19 1.21 -1.79
CA HIS A 432 -26.18 0.45 -1.05
C HIS A 432 -24.74 0.75 -1.51
N PHE A 433 -24.54 1.68 -2.45
CA PHE A 433 -23.21 2.12 -2.88
C PHE A 433 -22.63 3.17 -1.92
N ASN A 434 -22.29 2.73 -0.72
CA ASN A 434 -21.82 3.58 0.38
C ASN A 434 -20.58 3.01 1.07
N GLN A 435 -19.88 3.87 1.79
CA GLN A 435 -18.87 3.48 2.79
C GLN A 435 -19.45 3.70 4.17
N ALA A 436 -19.11 2.81 5.11
CA ALA A 436 -19.55 2.90 6.48
C ALA A 436 -18.40 2.66 7.47
N VAL A 437 -18.41 3.41 8.57
CA VAL A 437 -17.48 3.22 9.69
C VAL A 437 -18.27 3.05 10.98
N LEU A 438 -17.86 2.10 11.82
CA LEU A 438 -18.41 1.88 13.15
C LEU A 438 -17.36 2.28 14.19
N LEU A 439 -17.61 3.36 14.90
CA LEU A 439 -16.71 3.95 15.87
C LEU A 439 -17.13 3.56 17.28
N GLU A 440 -16.19 3.11 18.10
CA GLU A 440 -16.40 2.98 19.54
C GLU A 440 -16.19 4.33 20.22
N LEU A 441 -17.15 4.76 21.03
CA LEU A 441 -17.11 6.06 21.69
C LEU A 441 -16.60 5.93 23.12
N SER A 442 -15.57 6.71 23.44
CA SER A 442 -14.95 6.75 24.78
C SER A 442 -15.42 7.96 25.58
N GLY A 443 -15.76 7.74 26.86
CA GLY A 443 -16.11 8.80 27.81
C GLY A 443 -17.57 9.26 27.76
N PRO A 444 -17.98 10.15 28.69
CA PRO A 444 -19.34 10.70 28.70
C PRO A 444 -19.50 11.74 27.59
N PHE A 445 -20.52 11.56 26.75
CA PHE A 445 -20.96 12.55 25.77
C PHE A 445 -22.48 12.52 25.68
N GLU A 446 -23.06 13.64 25.23
CA GLU A 446 -24.49 13.77 25.01
C GLU A 446 -24.83 13.52 23.54
N ALA A 447 -25.90 12.77 23.25
CA ALA A 447 -26.33 12.54 21.87
C ALA A 447 -26.66 13.87 21.14
N ALA A 448 -27.07 14.90 21.89
CA ALA A 448 -27.34 16.23 21.37
C ALA A 448 -26.07 16.93 20.84
N SER A 449 -24.96 16.88 21.57
CA SER A 449 -23.69 17.49 21.13
C SER A 449 -23.13 16.79 19.90
N LEU A 450 -23.27 15.46 19.82
CA LEU A 450 -22.87 14.69 18.65
C LEU A 450 -23.73 15.00 17.42
N ARG A 451 -25.06 15.13 17.60
CA ARG A 451 -25.97 15.56 16.54
C ARG A 451 -25.57 16.93 16.00
N GLU A 452 -25.30 17.89 16.89
CA GLU A 452 -24.88 19.25 16.51
C GLU A 452 -23.53 19.25 15.77
N ALA A 453 -22.58 18.42 16.20
CA ALA A 453 -21.29 18.26 15.52
C ALA A 453 -21.47 17.70 14.10
N LEU A 454 -22.30 16.67 13.93
CA LEU A 454 -22.65 16.13 12.61
C LEU A 454 -23.31 17.20 11.73
N CYS A 455 -24.23 18.01 12.29
CA CYS A 455 -24.85 19.14 11.58
C CYS A 455 -23.83 20.13 11.06
N ALA A 456 -22.82 20.47 11.86
CA ALA A 456 -21.75 21.36 11.45
C ALA A 456 -20.87 20.76 10.35
N VAL A 457 -20.54 19.46 10.44
CA VAL A 457 -19.77 18.74 9.40
C VAL A 457 -20.52 18.70 8.07
N VAL A 458 -21.81 18.36 8.06
CA VAL A 458 -22.62 18.37 6.82
C VAL A 458 -22.81 19.78 6.27
N ALA A 459 -22.94 20.79 7.12
CA ALA A 459 -23.00 22.18 6.67
C ALA A 459 -21.71 22.64 5.99
N HIS A 460 -20.56 22.16 6.46
CA HIS A 460 -19.24 22.51 5.97
C HIS A 460 -18.84 21.76 4.69
N HIS A 461 -19.18 20.47 4.59
CA HIS A 461 -18.82 19.61 3.46
C HIS A 461 -19.93 19.54 2.41
N ASP A 462 -19.84 20.36 1.38
CA ASP A 462 -20.87 20.52 0.33
C ASP A 462 -21.31 19.20 -0.30
N ALA A 463 -20.39 18.28 -0.55
CA ALA A 463 -20.68 16.96 -1.13
C ALA A 463 -21.73 16.17 -0.34
N LEU A 464 -21.75 16.28 1.00
CA LEU A 464 -22.72 15.62 1.87
C LEU A 464 -24.14 16.16 1.69
N ARG A 465 -24.27 17.40 1.21
CA ARG A 465 -25.53 18.10 0.92
C ARG A 465 -26.01 17.92 -0.52
N SER A 466 -25.32 17.13 -1.33
CA SER A 466 -25.68 16.93 -2.71
C SER A 466 -26.91 16.01 -2.86
N ARG A 467 -27.71 16.28 -3.87
CA ARG A 467 -28.86 15.50 -4.33
C ARG A 467 -28.78 15.32 -5.83
N PHE A 468 -29.27 14.19 -6.31
CA PHE A 468 -29.23 13.84 -7.73
C PHE A 468 -30.64 13.63 -8.27
N PHE A 469 -30.94 14.18 -9.43
CA PHE A 469 -32.27 14.07 -10.01
C PHE A 469 -32.19 13.98 -11.53
N GLN A 470 -33.21 13.40 -12.15
CA GLN A 470 -33.35 13.40 -13.60
C GLN A 470 -34.10 14.66 -14.05
N ASP A 471 -33.58 15.32 -15.09
CA ASP A 471 -34.31 16.40 -15.75
C ASP A 471 -35.41 15.85 -16.68
N ALA A 472 -36.17 16.75 -17.31
CA ALA A 472 -37.26 16.37 -18.21
C ALA A 472 -36.83 15.57 -19.44
N SER A 473 -35.53 15.54 -19.77
CA SER A 473 -34.97 14.72 -20.86
C SER A 473 -34.47 13.35 -20.40
N GLY A 474 -34.57 13.05 -19.09
CA GLY A 474 -34.05 11.83 -18.48
C GLY A 474 -32.56 11.89 -18.13
N GLY A 475 -31.91 13.05 -18.30
CA GLY A 475 -30.51 13.26 -17.95
C GLY A 475 -30.33 13.50 -16.47
N TRP A 476 -29.34 12.86 -15.85
CA TRP A 476 -29.01 13.09 -14.43
C TRP A 476 -28.29 14.41 -14.22
N ARG A 477 -28.70 15.13 -13.18
CA ARG A 477 -28.12 16.38 -12.70
C ARG A 477 -27.88 16.32 -11.20
N GLN A 478 -26.96 17.15 -10.70
CA GLN A 478 -26.74 17.32 -9.26
C GLN A 478 -27.15 18.71 -8.80
N ARG A 479 -27.55 18.78 -7.53
CA ARG A 479 -27.83 20.03 -6.82
C ARG A 479 -27.29 19.95 -5.41
N PHE A 480 -26.72 21.05 -4.94
CA PHE A 480 -26.28 21.21 -3.57
C PHE A 480 -27.34 21.98 -2.77
N GLU A 481 -27.85 21.37 -1.68
CA GLU A 481 -28.87 21.99 -0.81
C GLU A 481 -28.24 22.93 0.22
N PRO A 482 -28.81 24.10 0.55
CA PRO A 482 -28.18 25.05 1.47
C PRO A 482 -27.81 24.43 2.83
N PRO A 483 -26.75 24.94 3.49
CA PRO A 483 -26.38 24.48 4.84
C PRO A 483 -27.53 24.70 5.83
N GLY A 484 -27.67 23.81 6.82
CA GLY A 484 -28.70 23.89 7.87
C GLY A 484 -29.88 22.92 7.70
N GLY A 485 -29.82 21.95 6.78
CA GLY A 485 -30.79 20.86 6.69
C GLY A 485 -30.70 19.86 7.86
N GLU A 486 -31.78 19.14 8.12
CA GLU A 486 -31.79 18.05 9.11
C GLU A 486 -30.95 16.85 8.63
N ILE A 487 -30.17 16.27 9.55
CA ILE A 487 -29.41 15.04 9.30
C ILE A 487 -30.20 13.84 9.83
N PRO A 488 -30.26 12.73 9.07
CA PRO A 488 -30.68 11.44 9.56
C PRO A 488 -29.74 10.88 10.66
N PHE A 489 -29.90 11.37 11.89
CA PHE A 489 -29.23 10.87 13.09
C PHE A 489 -30.25 10.18 14.02
N ILE A 490 -30.09 8.87 14.19
CA ILE A 490 -30.97 8.02 14.99
C ILE A 490 -30.22 7.52 16.22
N VAL A 491 -30.87 7.60 17.38
CA VAL A 491 -30.37 6.97 18.62
C VAL A 491 -31.13 5.66 18.78
N GLU A 492 -30.39 4.56 18.79
CA GLU A 492 -30.89 3.20 18.81
C GLU A 492 -30.70 2.63 20.22
N ASP A 493 -31.79 2.55 20.99
CA ASP A 493 -31.78 1.92 22.31
C ASP A 493 -31.68 0.39 22.15
N LEU A 494 -30.62 -0.17 22.75
CA LEU A 494 -30.30 -1.59 22.75
C LEU A 494 -30.16 -2.14 24.19
N CYS A 495 -30.66 -1.42 25.20
CA CYS A 495 -30.54 -1.81 26.61
C CYS A 495 -31.20 -3.16 26.91
N ALA A 496 -32.20 -3.57 26.14
CA ALA A 496 -32.92 -4.82 26.32
C ALA A 496 -32.11 -6.07 25.91
N PHE A 497 -31.00 -5.92 25.18
CA PHE A 497 -30.18 -7.04 24.71
C PHE A 497 -29.03 -7.29 25.68
N GLU A 498 -29.25 -8.12 26.71
CA GLU A 498 -28.24 -8.45 27.72
C GLU A 498 -27.14 -9.38 27.17
N ASP A 499 -27.51 -10.30 26.28
CA ASP A 499 -26.59 -11.23 25.62
C ASP A 499 -25.72 -10.54 24.56
N ALA A 500 -24.41 -10.78 24.61
CA ALA A 500 -23.43 -10.10 23.76
C ALA A 500 -23.50 -10.52 22.28
N ASP A 501 -23.83 -11.79 22.00
CA ASP A 501 -23.95 -12.30 20.65
C ASP A 501 -25.23 -11.78 19.98
N LEU A 502 -26.34 -11.75 20.73
CA LEU A 502 -27.59 -11.13 20.27
C LEU A 502 -27.44 -9.63 20.03
N LEU A 503 -26.77 -8.90 20.94
CA LEU A 503 -26.49 -7.49 20.76
C LEU A 503 -25.67 -7.23 19.48
N SER A 504 -24.64 -8.03 19.23
CA SER A 504 -23.79 -7.89 18.04
C SER A 504 -24.57 -8.10 16.75
N ARG A 505 -25.42 -9.14 16.70
CA ARG A 505 -26.30 -9.41 15.54
C ARG A 505 -27.31 -8.29 15.31
N GLU A 506 -27.87 -7.71 16.36
CA GLU A 506 -28.82 -6.61 16.24
C GLU A 506 -28.15 -5.33 15.70
N ILE A 507 -26.93 -5.03 16.16
CA ILE A 507 -26.13 -3.93 15.61
C ILE A 507 -25.84 -4.16 14.12
N GLU A 508 -25.43 -5.37 13.74
CA GLU A 508 -25.18 -5.73 12.33
C GLU A 508 -26.45 -5.56 11.47
N ALA A 509 -27.60 -6.06 11.94
CA ALA A 509 -28.87 -5.95 11.23
C ALA A 509 -29.31 -4.48 11.03
N ARG A 510 -29.21 -3.66 12.09
CA ARG A 510 -29.52 -2.22 12.00
C ARG A 510 -28.52 -1.46 11.12
N ALA A 511 -27.25 -1.86 11.14
CA ALA A 511 -26.23 -1.27 10.29
C ALA A 511 -26.45 -1.60 8.81
N ALA A 512 -26.84 -2.82 8.46
CA ALA A 512 -27.22 -3.19 7.09
C ALA A 512 -28.44 -2.38 6.63
N ALA A 513 -29.48 -2.31 7.46
CA ALA A 513 -30.67 -1.51 7.15
C ALA A 513 -30.38 0.00 7.04
N ALA A 514 -29.38 0.51 7.75
CA ALA A 514 -28.93 1.89 7.61
C ALA A 514 -28.29 2.17 6.24
N GLN A 515 -27.49 1.22 5.75
CA GLN A 515 -26.80 1.28 4.47
C GLN A 515 -27.78 1.26 3.29
N GLU A 516 -28.81 0.42 3.35
CA GLU A 516 -29.85 0.34 2.29
C GLU A 516 -30.71 1.61 2.14
N ARG A 517 -30.78 2.44 3.18
CA ARG A 517 -31.66 3.62 3.24
C ARG A 517 -31.04 4.90 2.70
N LEU A 518 -29.83 4.84 2.19
CA LEU A 518 -29.11 6.01 1.70
C LEU A 518 -29.50 6.30 0.25
N ASP A 519 -30.53 7.13 0.05
CA ASP A 519 -31.04 7.44 -1.28
C ASP A 519 -30.40 8.73 -1.83
N PRO A 520 -29.61 8.67 -2.93
CA PRO A 520 -28.95 9.84 -3.51
C PRO A 520 -29.92 10.85 -4.16
N VAL A 521 -31.16 10.44 -4.43
CA VAL A 521 -32.22 11.33 -4.92
C VAL A 521 -32.82 12.14 -3.79
N VAL A 522 -33.03 11.51 -2.64
CA VAL A 522 -33.60 12.17 -1.46
C VAL A 522 -32.56 12.97 -0.70
N GLY A 523 -31.36 12.44 -0.48
CA GLY A 523 -30.32 13.08 0.35
C GLY A 523 -30.75 13.42 1.79
N PRO A 524 -29.87 14.02 2.62
CA PRO A 524 -28.43 14.18 2.40
C PRO A 524 -27.70 12.84 2.26
N LEU A 525 -26.49 12.83 1.69
CA LEU A 525 -25.73 11.60 1.43
C LEU A 525 -25.05 11.02 2.67
N LEU A 526 -25.51 11.39 3.87
CA LEU A 526 -24.99 10.91 5.15
C LEU A 526 -26.12 10.44 6.06
N ARG A 527 -25.91 9.31 6.73
CA ARG A 527 -26.78 8.78 7.78
C ARG A 527 -25.94 8.33 8.96
N ALA A 528 -26.40 8.60 10.17
CA ALA A 528 -25.69 8.24 11.39
C ALA A 528 -26.61 7.54 12.39
N HIS A 529 -26.09 6.52 13.07
CA HIS A 529 -26.79 5.77 14.12
C HIS A 529 -25.93 5.65 15.35
N LEU A 530 -26.46 6.08 16.49
CA LEU A 530 -25.83 5.91 17.80
C LEU A 530 -26.48 4.71 18.50
N PHE A 531 -25.73 3.63 18.65
CA PHE A 531 -26.15 2.43 19.36
C PHE A 531 -25.85 2.56 20.86
N GLU A 532 -26.89 2.45 21.68
CA GLU A 532 -26.82 2.54 23.14
C GLU A 532 -27.14 1.19 23.80
N PRO A 533 -26.14 0.33 24.05
CA PRO A 533 -26.36 -1.00 24.60
C PRO A 533 -26.70 -1.04 26.09
N GLY A 534 -26.62 0.07 26.83
CA GLY A 534 -26.84 0.08 28.28
C GLY A 534 -25.83 -0.75 29.09
N GLY A 535 -26.02 -0.79 30.42
CA GLY A 535 -25.24 -1.65 31.32
C GLY A 535 -23.73 -1.35 31.41
N GLY A 536 -23.30 -0.12 31.09
CA GLY A 536 -21.90 0.28 31.08
C GLY A 536 -21.08 -0.23 29.88
N ARG A 537 -21.74 -0.87 28.90
CA ARG A 537 -21.13 -1.31 27.64
C ARG A 537 -20.80 -0.11 26.74
N PRO A 538 -19.75 -0.20 25.91
CA PRO A 538 -19.33 0.92 25.07
C PRO A 538 -20.40 1.25 24.03
N ARG A 539 -20.70 2.54 23.88
CA ARG A 539 -21.59 3.05 22.82
C ARG A 539 -20.87 3.02 21.49
N ARG A 540 -21.61 2.80 20.40
CA ARG A 540 -21.04 2.76 19.05
C ARG A 540 -21.76 3.74 18.12
N LEU A 541 -21.01 4.48 17.33
CA LEU A 541 -21.53 5.37 16.29
C LEU A 541 -21.25 4.78 14.93
N LEU A 542 -22.30 4.45 14.19
CA LEU A 542 -22.22 4.13 12.77
C LEU A 542 -22.41 5.42 11.97
N ILE A 543 -21.49 5.68 11.05
CA ILE A 543 -21.63 6.73 10.04
C ILE A 543 -21.60 6.05 8.67
N VAL A 544 -22.62 6.30 7.87
CA VAL A 544 -22.77 5.77 6.50
C VAL A 544 -22.83 6.95 5.54
N ILE A 545 -21.98 6.95 4.51
CA ILE A 545 -21.91 8.02 3.52
C ILE A 545 -21.83 7.42 2.11
N HIS A 546 -22.58 8.00 1.17
CA HIS A 546 -22.64 7.49 -0.19
C HIS A 546 -21.29 7.72 -0.86
N HIS A 547 -20.82 6.76 -1.66
CA HIS A 547 -19.57 6.90 -2.41
C HIS A 547 -19.53 8.09 -3.38
N LEU A 548 -20.66 8.73 -3.67
CA LEU A 548 -20.72 9.96 -4.45
C LEU A 548 -20.21 11.19 -3.67
N ALA A 549 -20.05 11.07 -2.36
CA ALA A 549 -19.62 12.13 -1.46
C ALA A 549 -18.44 11.74 -0.56
N ILE A 550 -17.92 10.51 -0.62
CA ILE A 550 -16.83 10.04 0.24
C ILE A 550 -15.87 9.08 -0.48
N ASP A 551 -14.59 9.16 -0.11
CA ASP A 551 -13.54 8.22 -0.46
C ASP A 551 -12.63 7.91 0.75
N ALA A 552 -11.63 7.05 0.55
CA ALA A 552 -10.72 6.62 1.61
C ALA A 552 -9.91 7.77 2.24
N VAL A 553 -9.59 8.83 1.47
CA VAL A 553 -8.82 9.99 1.97
C VAL A 553 -9.74 10.93 2.75
N SER A 554 -10.99 11.08 2.30
CA SER A 554 -12.01 11.96 2.87
C SER A 554 -12.40 11.56 4.30
N TRP A 555 -12.38 10.25 4.63
CA TRP A 555 -12.68 9.79 5.98
C TRP A 555 -11.80 10.41 7.06
N ARG A 556 -10.49 10.56 6.78
CA ARG A 556 -9.57 11.17 7.74
C ARG A 556 -9.97 12.61 8.06
N ILE A 557 -10.30 13.38 7.02
CA ILE A 557 -10.72 14.78 7.14
C ILE A 557 -12.06 14.86 7.91
N LEU A 558 -13.05 14.07 7.49
CA LEU A 558 -14.38 14.09 8.08
C LEU A 558 -14.37 13.71 9.56
N LEU A 559 -13.55 12.73 9.96
CA LEU A 559 -13.42 12.32 11.36
C LEU A 559 -12.65 13.36 12.19
N GLU A 560 -11.59 13.96 11.64
CA GLU A 560 -10.86 15.07 12.29
C GLU A 560 -11.80 16.27 12.53
N ASP A 561 -12.61 16.63 11.54
CA ASP A 561 -13.59 17.72 11.63
C ASP A 561 -14.72 17.41 12.61
N LEU A 562 -15.23 16.17 12.62
CA LEU A 562 -16.25 15.75 13.57
C LEU A 562 -15.76 15.84 15.02
N LEU A 563 -14.52 15.41 15.27
CA LEU A 563 -13.88 15.52 16.58
C LEU A 563 -13.69 16.98 16.99
N LEU A 564 -13.19 17.83 16.08
CA LEU A 564 -12.99 19.26 16.32
C LEU A 564 -14.30 20.00 16.58
N ALA A 565 -15.33 19.76 15.77
CA ALA A 565 -16.65 20.34 15.94
C ALA A 565 -17.24 19.94 17.30
N HIS A 566 -17.18 18.66 17.65
CA HIS A 566 -17.67 18.15 18.93
C HIS A 566 -16.93 18.79 20.12
N GLU A 567 -15.60 18.91 20.06
CA GLU A 567 -14.81 19.57 21.11
C GLU A 567 -15.19 21.05 21.27
N GLN A 568 -15.43 21.76 20.17
CA GLN A 568 -15.84 23.17 20.20
C GLN A 568 -17.24 23.33 20.81
N ILE A 569 -18.20 22.47 20.43
CA ILE A 569 -19.57 22.46 20.96
C ILE A 569 -19.59 22.18 22.46
N VAL A 570 -18.89 21.14 22.92
CA VAL A 570 -18.79 20.80 24.35
C VAL A 570 -18.19 21.94 25.17
N ARG A 571 -17.32 22.76 24.55
CA ARG A 571 -16.73 23.96 25.17
C ARG A 571 -17.57 25.23 25.03
N GLY A 572 -18.77 25.14 24.44
CA GLY A 572 -19.65 26.30 24.19
C GLY A 572 -19.06 27.31 23.21
N LYS A 573 -18.18 26.88 22.30
CA LYS A 573 -17.55 27.71 21.27
C LYS A 573 -18.28 27.55 19.93
N PRO A 574 -18.33 28.61 19.10
CA PRO A 574 -18.87 28.48 17.75
C PRO A 574 -18.01 27.51 16.91
N VAL A 575 -18.65 26.65 16.12
CA VAL A 575 -17.94 25.69 15.29
C VAL A 575 -17.20 26.41 14.16
N ARG A 576 -15.90 26.14 14.04
CA ARG A 576 -15.03 26.61 12.95
C ARG A 576 -14.14 25.45 12.52
N LEU A 577 -14.39 24.97 11.30
CA LEU A 577 -13.64 23.90 10.65
C LEU A 577 -12.61 24.48 9.66
N PRO A 578 -11.47 23.79 9.45
CA PRO A 578 -10.49 24.17 8.44
C PRO A 578 -11.09 24.08 7.03
N PRO A 579 -10.68 24.94 6.07
CA PRO A 579 -11.20 24.92 4.71
C PRO A 579 -10.74 23.72 3.88
#